data_AF-A0A2V8X1R1-F1
#
_entry.id   AF-A0A2V8X1R1-F1
#
_cell.length_a   1.000
_cell.length_b   1.000
_cell.length_c   1.000
_cell.angle_alpha   90.00
_cell.angle_beta   90.00
_cell.angle_gamma   90.00
#
_symmetry.space_group_name_H-M   'P 1'
#
loop_
_entity.id
_entity.type
_entity.pdbx_description
1 polymer ?
#
loop_
_entity_poly.entity_id
_entity_poly.type
_entity_poly.pdbx_seq_one_letter_code
_entity_poly.pdbx_strand_id
1 'polypeptide(L)'
;MSISPNIPSPEESYRYESTGTPRWIAVLFVVLIAALAVFGYFGYSIESKLSQDLSKQQDQNKILTAQLDQANTRIADLKSKVEITVQRVGLTQSELAQAKSRAEAIRKEQQASDLKLTTQLTQAQKENDEKIGAVATEVGGAKKDIEATRSDLEATKGKLERSLGDMNVMSGLIAHNRDDLDELRRRGDRNYYEFTLQRSKNAQRVGPVQMSLSRVDQKKSKYTMTVFVDDRAIEKKDRTSGEPVQFYVKGSSRMAPYEIVVFDVGRNQINGYLATPKDGSAAAPAAAAPAAPPAKP
;
A
#
# COMPACT_ATOMS: atom_id res chain seq x y z
N MET A 1 198.41 -7.08 -43.12
CA MET A 1 198.68 -8.29 -43.92
C MET A 1 197.35 -8.72 -44.49
N SER A 2 197.10 -8.37 -45.75
CA SER A 2 197.21 -9.28 -46.90
C SER A 2 196.12 -10.36 -46.84
N ILE A 3 195.32 -10.63 -47.86
CA ILE A 3 195.26 -10.24 -49.27
C ILE A 3 193.77 -10.36 -49.61
N SER A 4 193.34 -9.63 -50.63
CA SER A 4 192.11 -9.90 -51.39
C SER A 4 192.16 -11.34 -51.99
N PRO A 5 191.55 -11.67 -53.13
CA PRO A 5 190.34 -11.15 -53.72
C PRO A 5 189.39 -12.30 -54.12
N ASN A 6 188.31 -11.87 -54.77
CA ASN A 6 187.81 -12.47 -56.01
C ASN A 6 186.61 -13.43 -55.91
N ILE A 7 185.44 -12.84 -56.20
CA ILE A 7 184.49 -13.20 -57.28
C ILE A 7 184.99 -14.26 -58.30
N PRO A 8 184.12 -15.08 -58.96
CA PRO A 8 182.77 -14.71 -59.43
C PRO A 8 181.64 -15.79 -59.36
N SER A 9 180.43 -15.29 -59.62
CA SER A 9 179.11 -15.85 -60.02
C SER A 9 179.12 -17.05 -61.01
N PRO A 10 178.00 -17.73 -61.42
CA PRO A 10 176.57 -17.31 -61.42
C PRO A 10 175.49 -18.43 -61.23
N GLU A 11 174.21 -18.03 -61.40
CA GLU A 11 172.97 -18.83 -61.69
C GLU A 11 172.33 -19.60 -60.51
N GLU A 12 171.01 -19.70 -60.31
CA GLU A 12 169.80 -19.26 -61.02
C GLU A 12 168.60 -19.40 -60.05
N SER A 13 167.43 -18.91 -60.48
CA SER A 13 166.05 -18.92 -59.92
C SER A 13 165.63 -20.07 -58.95
N TYR A 14 164.69 -19.89 -58.01
CA TYR A 14 163.22 -19.90 -58.21
C TYR A 14 162.42 -19.11 -57.16
N ARG A 15 161.31 -18.49 -57.60
CA ARG A 15 160.30 -17.81 -56.78
C ARG A 15 159.09 -18.72 -56.51
N TYR A 16 158.73 -18.88 -55.24
CA TYR A 16 157.46 -18.47 -54.61
C TYR A 16 157.36 -19.15 -53.24
N GLU A 17 157.25 -18.36 -52.17
CA GLU A 17 156.59 -18.82 -50.93
C GLU A 17 156.13 -17.57 -50.15
N SER A 18 154.81 -17.34 -50.14
CA SER A 18 154.20 -16.13 -49.59
C SER A 18 153.60 -16.42 -48.21
N THR A 19 154.34 -15.94 -47.20
CA THR A 19 153.90 -15.14 -46.04
C THR A 19 152.93 -15.75 -45.02
N GLY A 20 153.43 -15.92 -43.79
CA GLY A 20 152.64 -16.26 -42.60
C GLY A 20 151.56 -15.23 -42.27
N THR A 21 150.37 -15.72 -41.91
CA THR A 21 149.21 -14.89 -41.55
C THR A 21 149.48 -14.12 -40.25
N PRO A 22 149.37 -12.78 -40.25
CA PRO A 22 149.63 -11.97 -39.07
C PRO A 22 148.51 -12.12 -38.02
N ARG A 23 148.87 -12.25 -36.74
CA ARG A 23 147.99 -12.60 -35.61
C ARG A 23 146.76 -11.71 -35.41
N TRP A 24 146.72 -10.50 -35.97
CA TRP A 24 145.57 -9.58 -35.85
C TRP A 24 144.31 -10.07 -36.59
N ILE A 25 144.45 -10.91 -37.62
CA ILE A 25 143.32 -11.48 -38.35
C ILE A 25 142.51 -12.44 -37.46
N ALA A 26 143.16 -13.19 -36.58
CA ALA A 26 142.49 -14.07 -35.62
C ALA A 26 141.66 -13.26 -34.60
N VAL A 27 142.18 -12.11 -34.14
CA VAL A 27 141.45 -11.21 -33.23
C VAL A 27 140.20 -10.66 -33.90
N LEU A 28 140.30 -10.26 -35.17
CA LEU A 28 139.15 -9.81 -35.95
C LEU A 28 138.06 -10.88 -36.08
N PHE A 29 138.45 -12.14 -36.30
CA PHE A 29 137.50 -13.26 -36.35
C PHE A 29 136.79 -13.51 -35.03
N VAL A 30 137.50 -13.42 -33.90
CA VAL A 30 136.89 -13.56 -32.57
C VAL A 30 135.91 -12.42 -32.29
N VAL A 31 136.27 -11.18 -32.66
CA VAL A 31 135.38 -10.03 -32.54
C VAL A 31 134.16 -10.17 -33.44
N LEU A 32 134.34 -10.67 -34.67
CA LEU A 32 133.23 -10.94 -35.60
C LEU A 32 132.27 -11.99 -35.03
N ILE A 33 132.79 -13.10 -34.50
CA ILE A 33 131.98 -14.16 -33.89
C ILE A 33 131.26 -13.65 -32.64
N ALA A 34 131.93 -12.85 -31.80
CA ALA A 34 131.30 -12.22 -30.65
C ALA A 34 130.19 -11.25 -31.07
N ALA A 35 130.41 -10.45 -32.11
CA ALA A 35 129.40 -9.56 -32.67
C ALA A 35 128.20 -10.34 -33.23
N LEU A 36 128.44 -11.45 -33.93
CA LEU A 36 127.38 -12.34 -34.42
C LEU A 36 126.60 -13.03 -33.29
N ALA A 37 127.29 -13.43 -32.21
CA ALA A 37 126.64 -14.01 -31.04
C ALA A 37 125.74 -12.99 -30.32
N VAL A 38 126.21 -11.75 -30.16
CA VAL A 38 125.42 -10.64 -29.62
C VAL A 38 124.24 -10.33 -30.53
N PHE A 39 124.46 -10.27 -31.85
CA PHE A 39 123.40 -9.99 -32.82
C PHE A 39 122.35 -11.10 -32.86
N GLY A 40 122.77 -12.37 -32.79
CA GLY A 40 121.87 -13.52 -32.70
C GLY A 40 121.03 -13.50 -31.41
N TYR A 41 121.64 -13.14 -30.27
CA TYR A 41 120.92 -12.97 -29.01
C TYR A 41 119.89 -11.84 -29.08
N PHE A 42 120.27 -10.69 -29.65
CA PHE A 42 119.34 -9.57 -29.87
C PHE A 42 118.21 -9.93 -30.84
N GLY A 43 118.49 -10.63 -31.94
CA GLY A 43 117.47 -11.11 -32.88
C GLY A 43 116.42 -12.01 -32.23
N TYR A 44 116.87 -12.99 -31.43
CA TYR A 44 115.97 -13.89 -30.70
C TYR A 44 115.13 -13.16 -29.63
N SER A 45 115.70 -12.12 -29.01
CA SER A 45 114.99 -11.29 -28.03
C SER A 45 113.91 -10.39 -28.66
N ILE A 46 114.00 -10.09 -29.95
CA ILE A 46 113.02 -9.27 -30.68
C ILE A 46 111.86 -10.14 -31.17
N GLU A 47 112.13 -11.33 -31.72
CA GLU A 47 111.07 -12.25 -32.15
C GLU A 47 110.17 -12.68 -31.00
N SER A 48 110.75 -12.95 -29.82
CA SER A 48 109.98 -13.32 -28.62
C SER A 48 109.06 -12.20 -28.12
N LYS A 49 109.50 -10.93 -28.21
CA LYS A 49 108.66 -9.77 -27.86
C LYS A 49 107.55 -9.52 -28.88
N LEU A 50 107.86 -9.64 -30.18
CA LEU A 50 106.85 -9.49 -31.24
C LEU A 50 105.76 -10.54 -31.15
N SER A 51 106.14 -11.80 -30.88
CA SER A 51 105.20 -12.91 -30.66
C SER A 51 104.28 -12.65 -29.47
N GLN A 52 104.83 -12.08 -28.39
CA GLN A 52 104.09 -11.75 -27.18
C GLN A 52 103.16 -10.55 -27.36
N ASP A 53 103.54 -9.56 -28.15
CA ASP A 53 102.66 -8.43 -28.47
C ASP A 53 101.53 -8.83 -29.42
N LEU A 54 101.81 -9.74 -30.38
CA LEU A 54 100.78 -10.29 -31.27
C LEU A 54 99.75 -11.12 -30.50
N SER A 55 100.19 -11.96 -29.56
CA SER A 55 99.28 -12.74 -28.72
C SER A 55 98.46 -11.85 -27.78
N LYS A 56 99.08 -10.83 -27.16
CA LYS A 56 98.36 -9.83 -26.37
C LYS A 56 97.34 -9.03 -27.19
N GLN A 57 97.63 -8.70 -28.45
CA GLN A 57 96.67 -8.02 -29.34
C GLN A 57 95.52 -8.94 -29.74
N GLN A 58 95.81 -10.23 -29.98
CA GLN A 58 94.78 -11.22 -30.31
C GLN A 58 93.86 -11.48 -29.11
N ASP A 59 94.41 -11.57 -27.89
CA ASP A 59 93.63 -11.71 -26.66
C ASP A 59 92.83 -10.45 -26.35
N GLN A 60 93.40 -9.26 -26.56
CA GLN A 60 92.66 -7.99 -26.46
C GLN A 60 91.51 -7.95 -27.47
N ASN A 61 91.72 -8.37 -28.72
CA ASN A 61 90.65 -8.46 -29.70
C ASN A 61 89.56 -9.43 -29.27
N LYS A 62 89.91 -10.63 -28.78
CA LYS A 62 88.93 -11.60 -28.26
C LYS A 62 88.12 -11.04 -27.09
N ILE A 63 88.78 -10.35 -26.16
CA ILE A 63 88.12 -9.68 -25.03
C ILE A 63 87.20 -8.58 -25.55
N LEU A 64 87.64 -7.79 -26.53
CA LEU A 64 86.82 -6.74 -27.14
C LEU A 64 85.58 -7.33 -27.84
N THR A 65 85.74 -8.42 -28.59
CA THR A 65 84.63 -9.13 -29.23
C THR A 65 83.65 -9.69 -28.20
N ALA A 66 84.16 -10.31 -27.12
CA ALA A 66 83.32 -10.82 -26.04
C ALA A 66 82.58 -9.70 -25.30
N GLN A 67 83.22 -8.54 -25.10
CA GLN A 67 82.57 -7.34 -24.55
C GLN A 67 81.51 -6.79 -25.51
N LEU A 68 81.75 -6.81 -26.82
CA LEU A 68 80.79 -6.38 -27.83
C LEU A 68 79.55 -7.28 -27.83
N ASP A 69 79.73 -8.60 -27.77
CA ASP A 69 78.64 -9.57 -27.67
C ASP A 69 77.87 -9.41 -26.35
N GLN A 70 78.58 -9.17 -25.25
CA GLN A 70 77.94 -8.87 -23.97
C GLN A 70 77.16 -7.54 -24.00
N ALA A 71 77.66 -6.52 -24.71
CA ALA A 71 76.96 -5.26 -24.90
C ALA A 71 75.73 -5.45 -25.81
N ASN A 72 75.85 -6.20 -26.90
CA ASN A 72 74.75 -6.50 -27.83
C ASN A 72 73.63 -7.28 -27.13
N THR A 73 73.97 -8.28 -26.32
CA THR A 73 72.99 -9.04 -25.53
C THR A 73 72.31 -8.17 -24.47
N ARG A 74 73.05 -7.29 -23.78
CA ARG A 74 72.46 -6.32 -22.85
C ARG A 74 71.55 -5.32 -23.55
N ILE A 75 71.91 -4.83 -24.73
CA ILE A 75 71.07 -3.93 -25.53
C ILE A 75 69.78 -4.65 -25.96
N ALA A 76 69.87 -5.92 -26.36
CA ALA A 76 68.70 -6.73 -26.70
C ALA A 76 67.76 -6.94 -25.49
N ASP A 77 68.32 -7.26 -24.32
CA ASP A 77 67.56 -7.42 -23.08
C ASP A 77 66.93 -6.09 -22.62
N LEU A 78 67.66 -4.98 -22.72
CA LEU A 78 67.14 -3.64 -22.42
C LEU A 78 66.01 -3.26 -23.37
N LYS A 79 66.15 -3.53 -24.68
CA LYS A 79 65.11 -3.28 -25.67
C LYS A 79 63.85 -4.09 -25.35
N SER A 80 64.00 -5.36 -25.02
CA SER A 80 62.88 -6.23 -24.62
C SER A 80 62.20 -5.73 -23.33
N LYS A 81 62.98 -5.35 -22.31
CA LYS A 81 62.45 -4.78 -21.06
C LYS A 81 61.72 -3.46 -21.28
N VAL A 82 62.23 -2.59 -22.15
CA VAL A 82 61.56 -1.33 -22.51
C VAL A 82 60.25 -1.62 -23.25
N GLU A 83 60.24 -2.54 -24.22
CA GLU A 83 59.04 -2.91 -24.97
C GLU A 83 57.95 -3.49 -24.06
N ILE A 84 58.31 -4.40 -23.15
CA ILE A 84 57.40 -4.96 -22.14
C ILE A 84 56.89 -3.87 -21.20
N THR A 85 57.77 -2.95 -20.79
CA THR A 85 57.39 -1.84 -19.90
C THR A 85 56.43 -0.89 -20.59
N VAL A 86 56.68 -0.51 -21.85
CA VAL A 86 55.78 0.32 -22.66
C VAL A 86 54.44 -0.38 -22.86
N GLN A 87 54.44 -1.68 -23.14
CA GLN A 87 53.22 -2.46 -23.29
C GLN A 87 52.43 -2.55 -21.98
N ARG A 88 53.10 -2.80 -20.84
CA ARG A 88 52.45 -2.78 -19.51
C ARG A 88 51.94 -1.41 -19.12
N VAL A 89 52.68 -0.34 -19.39
CA VAL A 89 52.22 1.04 -19.15
C VAL A 89 51.01 1.36 -20.04
N GLY A 90 51.00 0.93 -21.30
CA GLY A 90 49.84 1.06 -22.18
C GLY A 90 48.61 0.28 -21.68
N LEU A 91 48.81 -0.97 -21.24
CA LEU A 91 47.76 -1.80 -20.66
C LEU A 91 47.21 -1.19 -19.36
N THR A 92 48.08 -0.77 -18.44
CA THR A 92 47.65 -0.10 -17.18
C THR A 92 46.92 1.22 -17.42
N GLN A 93 47.30 2.01 -18.43
CA GLN A 93 46.53 3.19 -18.83
C GLN A 93 45.15 2.81 -19.39
N SER A 94 45.07 1.76 -20.21
CA SER A 94 43.80 1.29 -20.76
C SER A 94 42.86 0.72 -19.68
N GLU A 95 43.41 -0.02 -18.72
CA GLU A 95 42.68 -0.55 -17.56
C GLU A 95 42.20 0.59 -16.65
N LEU A 96 43.03 1.62 -16.42
CA LEU A 96 42.65 2.80 -15.66
C LEU A 96 41.55 3.60 -16.36
N ALA A 97 41.61 3.75 -17.68
CA ALA A 97 40.58 4.42 -18.47
C ALA A 97 39.25 3.64 -18.44
N GLN A 98 39.30 2.31 -18.55
CA GLN A 98 38.12 1.44 -18.41
C GLN A 98 37.54 1.46 -16.99
N ALA A 99 38.40 1.47 -15.95
CA ALA A 99 37.95 1.56 -14.57
C ALA A 99 37.24 2.90 -14.30
N LYS A 100 37.79 4.01 -14.82
CA LYS A 100 37.16 5.33 -14.73
C LYS A 100 35.82 5.39 -15.46
N SER A 101 35.74 4.88 -16.69
CA SER A 101 34.49 4.90 -17.46
C SER A 101 33.40 4.04 -16.81
N ARG A 102 33.74 2.87 -16.24
CA ARG A 102 32.80 2.05 -15.46
C ARG A 102 32.36 2.77 -14.18
N ALA A 103 33.27 3.43 -13.47
CA ALA A 103 32.92 4.20 -12.27
C ALA A 103 31.98 5.38 -12.60
N GLU A 104 32.20 6.07 -13.72
CA GLU A 104 31.30 7.13 -14.19
C GLU A 104 29.93 6.59 -14.62
N ALA A 105 29.90 5.45 -15.32
CA ALA A 105 28.66 4.79 -15.69
C ALA A 105 27.84 4.38 -14.47
N ILE A 106 28.48 3.74 -13.48
CA ILE A 106 27.84 3.37 -12.20
C ILE A 106 27.31 4.59 -11.47
N ARG A 107 28.08 5.70 -11.42
CA ARG A 107 27.61 6.95 -10.81
C ARG A 107 26.40 7.54 -11.52
N LYS A 108 26.40 7.55 -12.86
CA LYS A 108 25.24 8.04 -13.64
C LYS A 108 24.01 7.14 -13.44
N GLU A 109 24.21 5.84 -13.38
CA GLU A 109 23.13 4.88 -13.14
C GLU A 109 22.56 5.00 -11.73
N GLN A 110 23.42 5.17 -10.72
CA GLN A 110 23.00 5.47 -9.34
C GLN A 110 22.20 6.76 -9.27
N GLN A 111 22.68 7.86 -9.85
CA GLN A 111 21.95 9.13 -9.88
C GLN A 111 20.59 9.00 -10.58
N ALA A 112 20.54 8.30 -11.72
CA ALA A 112 19.29 8.06 -12.42
C ALA A 112 18.31 7.20 -11.60
N SER A 113 18.83 6.17 -10.93
CA SER A 113 18.05 5.29 -10.05
C SER A 113 17.51 6.07 -8.84
N ASP A 114 18.33 6.86 -8.17
CA ASP A 114 17.95 7.67 -7.01
C ASP A 114 16.88 8.70 -7.37
N LEU A 115 17.00 9.33 -8.54
CA LEU A 115 16.04 10.30 -9.05
C LEU A 115 14.71 9.61 -9.41
N LYS A 116 14.76 8.41 -10.00
CA LYS A 116 13.58 7.60 -10.29
C LYS A 116 12.90 7.09 -9.02
N LEU A 117 13.67 6.67 -8.01
CA LEU A 117 13.18 6.25 -6.70
C LEU A 117 12.52 7.42 -5.97
N THR A 118 13.18 8.58 -5.92
CA THR A 118 12.62 9.80 -5.33
C THR A 118 11.33 10.23 -6.00
N THR A 119 11.27 10.15 -7.34
CA THR A 119 10.07 10.49 -8.10
C THR A 119 8.93 9.51 -7.80
N GLN A 120 9.19 8.21 -7.80
CA GLN A 120 8.20 7.19 -7.45
C GLN A 120 7.71 7.34 -6.02
N LEU A 121 8.61 7.60 -5.07
CA LEU A 121 8.28 7.77 -3.66
C LEU A 121 7.43 9.03 -3.46
N THR A 122 7.78 10.14 -4.11
CA THR A 122 6.98 11.38 -4.07
C THR A 122 5.60 11.19 -4.71
N GLN A 123 5.54 10.47 -5.84
CA GLN A 123 4.27 10.19 -6.52
C GLN A 123 3.38 9.26 -5.67
N ALA A 124 3.96 8.22 -5.07
CA ALA A 124 3.25 7.31 -4.18
C ALA A 124 2.79 8.01 -2.89
N GLN A 125 3.59 8.93 -2.33
CA GLN A 125 3.18 9.76 -1.20
C GLN A 125 1.99 10.64 -1.57
N LYS A 126 2.04 11.36 -2.70
CA LYS A 126 0.91 12.18 -3.17
C LYS A 126 -0.35 11.35 -3.41
N GLU A 127 -0.24 10.21 -4.08
CA GLU A 127 -1.38 9.32 -4.33
C GLU A 127 -1.96 8.77 -3.02
N ASN A 128 -1.11 8.43 -2.05
CA ASN A 128 -1.56 7.99 -0.73
C ASN A 128 -2.22 9.12 0.05
N ASP A 129 -1.67 10.34 0.04
CA ASP A 129 -2.26 11.51 0.71
C ASP A 129 -3.62 11.86 0.10
N GLU A 130 -3.76 11.79 -1.24
CA GLU A 130 -5.03 11.98 -1.94
C GLU A 130 -6.06 10.90 -1.57
N LYS A 131 -5.65 9.62 -1.57
CA LYS A 131 -6.52 8.50 -1.16
C LYS A 131 -6.94 8.62 0.30
N ILE A 132 -6.02 8.99 1.20
CA ILE A 132 -6.32 9.19 2.61
C ILE A 132 -7.29 10.38 2.78
N GLY A 133 -7.10 11.47 2.04
CA GLY A 133 -8.02 12.61 2.05
C GLY A 133 -9.42 12.26 1.54
N ALA A 134 -9.51 11.47 0.47
CA ALA A 134 -10.77 10.96 -0.06
C ALA A 134 -11.49 10.06 0.95
N VAL A 135 -10.78 9.08 1.54
CA VAL A 135 -11.33 8.18 2.56
C VAL A 135 -11.77 8.97 3.80
N ALA A 136 -10.99 9.96 4.26
CA ALA A 136 -11.37 10.80 5.39
C ALA A 136 -12.66 11.59 5.11
N THR A 137 -12.84 12.05 3.87
CA THR A 137 -14.05 12.75 3.41
C THR A 137 -15.25 11.80 3.37
N GLU A 138 -15.09 10.60 2.80
CA GLU A 138 -16.13 9.57 2.75
C GLU A 138 -16.55 9.13 4.15
N VAL A 139 -15.61 8.89 5.05
CA VAL A 139 -15.89 8.53 6.46
C VAL A 139 -16.59 9.69 7.18
N GLY A 140 -16.20 10.94 6.92
CA GLY A 140 -16.88 12.12 7.43
C GLY A 140 -18.33 12.24 6.93
N GLY A 141 -18.57 11.93 5.66
CA GLY A 141 -19.91 11.84 5.06
C GLY A 141 -20.76 10.73 5.68
N ALA A 142 -20.23 9.51 5.73
CA ALA A 142 -20.91 8.36 6.33
C ALA A 142 -21.29 8.60 7.80
N LYS A 143 -20.43 9.27 8.58
CA LYS A 143 -20.75 9.64 9.96
C LYS A 143 -21.96 10.58 10.04
N LYS A 144 -22.04 11.58 9.15
CA LYS A 144 -23.20 12.48 9.08
C LYS A 144 -24.48 11.74 8.68
N ASP A 145 -24.39 10.83 7.71
CA ASP A 145 -25.53 10.03 7.26
C ASP A 145 -26.04 9.10 8.36
N ILE A 146 -25.14 8.53 9.16
CA ILE A 146 -25.49 7.71 10.34
C ILE A 146 -26.17 8.58 11.41
N GLU A 147 -25.67 9.78 11.69
CA GLU A 147 -26.29 10.73 12.63
C GLU A 147 -27.69 11.16 12.15
N ALA A 148 -27.86 11.45 10.86
CA ALA A 148 -29.15 11.76 10.25
C ALA A 148 -30.12 10.57 10.36
N THR A 149 -29.67 9.36 9.99
CA THR A 149 -30.49 8.14 10.10
C THR A 149 -30.92 7.87 11.53
N ARG A 150 -30.04 8.09 12.51
CA ARG A 150 -30.36 7.92 13.93
C ARG A 150 -31.42 8.94 14.38
N SER A 151 -31.30 10.20 13.95
CA SER A 151 -32.31 11.23 14.22
C SER A 151 -33.66 10.87 13.61
N ASP A 152 -33.68 10.40 12.36
CA ASP A 152 -34.90 9.99 11.67
C ASP A 152 -35.55 8.77 12.32
N LEU A 153 -34.74 7.83 12.82
CA LEU A 153 -35.23 6.65 13.55
C LEU A 153 -35.89 7.04 14.87
N GLU A 154 -35.30 7.95 15.65
CA GLU A 154 -35.90 8.48 16.87
C GLU A 154 -37.18 9.27 16.58
N ALA A 155 -37.20 10.08 15.53
CA ALA A 155 -38.40 10.79 15.10
C ALA A 155 -39.53 9.82 14.68
N THR A 156 -39.18 8.74 13.99
CA THR A 156 -40.12 7.70 13.56
C THR A 156 -40.65 6.92 14.74
N LYS A 157 -39.79 6.55 15.70
CA LYS A 157 -40.21 5.90 16.95
C LYS A 157 -41.21 6.75 17.72
N GLY A 158 -40.93 8.05 17.89
CA GLY A 158 -41.86 8.97 18.55
C GLY A 158 -43.18 9.15 17.78
N LYS A 159 -43.17 9.10 16.44
CA LYS A 159 -44.43 9.09 15.65
C LYS A 159 -45.21 7.80 15.86
N LEU A 160 -44.54 6.66 15.92
CA LEU A 160 -45.18 5.36 16.13
C LEU A 160 -45.79 5.25 17.53
N GLU A 161 -45.08 5.69 18.58
CA GLU A 161 -45.61 5.72 19.95
C GLU A 161 -46.86 6.58 20.08
N ARG A 162 -46.89 7.76 19.44
CA ARG A 162 -48.09 8.60 19.38
C ARG A 162 -49.24 7.94 18.62
N SER A 163 -48.95 7.34 17.47
CA SER A 163 -49.94 6.63 16.65
C SER A 163 -50.55 5.45 17.41
N LEU A 164 -49.73 4.68 18.12
CA LEU A 164 -50.19 3.58 18.99
C LEU A 164 -51.05 4.11 20.14
N GLY A 165 -50.68 5.24 20.74
CA GLY A 165 -51.49 5.90 21.77
C GLY A 165 -52.86 6.36 21.26
N ASP A 166 -52.91 6.97 20.08
CA ASP A 166 -54.16 7.45 19.46
C ASP A 166 -55.07 6.30 18.99
N MET A 167 -54.49 5.23 18.46
CA MET A 167 -55.23 4.00 18.12
C MET A 167 -55.86 3.33 19.34
N ASN A 168 -55.20 3.37 20.50
CA ASN A 168 -55.78 2.90 21.75
C ASN A 168 -56.97 3.76 22.20
N VAL A 169 -56.94 5.08 21.95
CA VAL A 169 -58.05 6.00 22.23
C VAL A 169 -59.21 5.79 21.26
N MET A 170 -58.93 5.57 19.98
CA MET A 170 -59.95 5.29 18.96
C MET A 170 -60.64 3.93 19.16
N SER A 171 -59.93 2.90 19.62
CA SER A 171 -60.56 1.62 20.00
C SER A 171 -61.56 1.77 21.15
N GLY A 172 -61.45 2.85 21.93
CA GLY A 172 -62.36 3.15 23.04
C GLY A 172 -63.63 3.93 22.65
N LEU A 173 -63.94 4.12 21.37
CA LEU A 173 -65.17 4.80 20.93
C LEU A 173 -66.31 3.84 20.57
N ILE A 174 -66.00 2.58 20.27
CA ILE A 174 -66.97 1.53 19.97
C ILE A 174 -66.50 0.29 20.73
N ALA A 175 -67.28 -0.12 21.74
CA ALA A 175 -67.03 -1.40 22.38
C ALA A 175 -67.20 -2.53 21.35
N HIS A 176 -66.35 -3.55 21.40
CA HIS A 176 -66.51 -4.78 20.61
C HIS A 176 -66.76 -6.00 21.49
N ASN A 177 -66.54 -5.88 22.80
CA ASN A 177 -66.82 -6.89 23.80
C ASN A 177 -67.41 -6.25 25.08
N ARG A 178 -67.70 -7.09 26.09
CA ARG A 178 -68.30 -6.65 27.35
C ARG A 178 -67.34 -5.81 28.22
N ASP A 179 -66.04 -6.11 28.20
CA ASP A 179 -65.03 -5.38 28.96
C ASP A 179 -64.86 -3.95 28.41
N ASP A 180 -64.87 -3.79 27.08
CA ASP A 180 -64.85 -2.49 26.40
C ASP A 180 -66.10 -1.67 26.75
N LEU A 181 -67.26 -2.32 26.86
CA LEU A 181 -68.51 -1.67 27.25
C LEU A 181 -68.45 -1.15 28.68
N ASP A 182 -67.81 -1.89 29.59
CA ASP A 182 -67.59 -1.44 30.96
C ASP A 182 -66.60 -0.27 31.02
N GLU A 183 -65.61 -0.21 30.13
CA GLU A 183 -64.75 0.96 29.98
C GLU A 183 -65.53 2.19 29.47
N LEU A 184 -66.36 2.02 28.44
CA LEU A 184 -67.25 3.07 27.94
C LEU A 184 -68.20 3.59 29.03
N ARG A 185 -68.76 2.68 29.82
CA ARG A 185 -69.60 3.03 30.97
C ARG A 185 -68.82 3.81 32.04
N ARG A 186 -67.55 3.48 32.28
CA ARG A 186 -66.66 4.23 33.18
C ARG A 186 -66.33 5.63 32.65
N ARG A 187 -66.15 5.80 31.33
CA ARG A 187 -65.93 7.11 30.69
C ARG A 187 -67.13 8.03 30.86
N GLY A 188 -68.35 7.47 30.85
CA GLY A 188 -69.57 8.18 31.27
C GLY A 188 -70.13 9.18 30.25
N ASP A 189 -69.67 9.13 29.00
CA ASP A 189 -70.06 10.03 27.90
C ASP A 189 -71.51 9.80 27.41
N ARG A 190 -72.01 8.57 27.52
CA ARG A 190 -73.36 8.15 27.09
C ARG A 190 -73.99 7.19 28.11
N ASN A 191 -75.31 6.99 28.04
CA ASN A 191 -75.97 5.94 28.82
C ASN A 191 -76.00 4.64 28.01
N TYR A 192 -75.43 3.57 28.57
CA TYR A 192 -75.26 2.26 27.90
C TYR A 192 -76.19 1.19 28.49
N TYR A 193 -77.10 0.66 27.67
CA TYR A 193 -78.03 -0.41 28.03
C TYR A 193 -77.66 -1.69 27.28
N GLU A 194 -77.12 -2.68 28.00
CA GLU A 194 -76.82 -3.99 27.44
C GLU A 194 -78.11 -4.77 27.18
N PHE A 195 -78.14 -5.56 26.10
CA PHE A 195 -79.26 -6.40 25.75
C PHE A 195 -78.82 -7.74 25.16
N THR A 196 -79.68 -8.73 25.37
CA THR A 196 -79.73 -9.97 24.60
C THR A 196 -81.11 -10.05 23.97
N LEU A 197 -81.18 -10.07 22.64
CA LEU A 197 -82.43 -10.21 21.90
C LEU A 197 -82.52 -11.59 21.29
N GLN A 198 -83.64 -12.27 21.54
CA GLN A 198 -83.98 -13.53 20.88
C GLN A 198 -84.80 -13.25 19.62
N ARG A 199 -84.64 -14.08 18.59
CA ARG A 199 -85.41 -14.00 17.35
C ARG A 199 -86.86 -14.31 17.66
N SER A 200 -87.69 -13.28 17.70
CA SER A 200 -89.10 -13.39 18.06
C SER A 200 -89.91 -12.26 17.42
N LYS A 201 -91.22 -12.46 17.34
CA LYS A 201 -92.16 -11.40 16.91
C LYS A 201 -92.41 -10.37 18.01
N ASN A 202 -92.06 -10.68 19.25
CA ASN A 202 -92.28 -9.82 20.39
C ASN A 202 -91.15 -8.80 20.50
N ALA A 203 -91.49 -7.55 20.73
CA ALA A 203 -90.50 -6.52 21.03
C ALA A 203 -90.10 -6.60 22.51
N GLN A 204 -88.79 -6.53 22.77
CA GLN A 204 -88.21 -6.45 24.11
C GLN A 204 -87.81 -5.01 24.40
N ARG A 205 -88.08 -4.54 25.61
CA ARG A 205 -87.71 -3.19 26.04
C ARG A 205 -86.23 -3.14 26.39
N VAL A 206 -85.50 -2.18 25.82
CA VAL A 206 -84.08 -1.92 26.07
C VAL A 206 -83.91 -0.43 26.31
N GLY A 207 -83.74 -0.03 27.58
CA GLY A 207 -83.69 1.39 27.95
C GLY A 207 -84.98 2.13 27.54
N PRO A 208 -84.89 3.25 26.79
CA PRO A 208 -86.06 4.04 26.36
C PRO A 208 -86.75 3.51 25.09
N VAL A 209 -86.21 2.48 24.42
CA VAL A 209 -86.78 1.95 23.17
C VAL A 209 -87.26 0.51 23.33
N GLN A 210 -88.02 0.02 22.36
CA GLN A 210 -88.28 -1.42 22.21
C GLN A 210 -87.60 -1.94 20.94
N MET A 211 -87.12 -3.18 20.97
CA MET A 211 -86.38 -3.79 19.87
C MET A 211 -86.87 -5.22 19.65
N SER A 212 -86.99 -5.63 18.39
CA SER A 212 -87.25 -7.03 18.02
C SER A 212 -86.25 -7.51 16.99
N LEU A 213 -85.87 -8.79 17.08
CA LEU A 213 -84.95 -9.43 16.16
C LEU A 213 -85.73 -10.28 15.15
N SER A 214 -85.67 -9.93 13.87
CA SER A 214 -86.43 -10.61 12.82
C SER A 214 -85.60 -11.66 12.07
N ARG A 215 -84.31 -11.38 11.79
CA ARG A 215 -83.43 -12.31 11.08
C ARG A 215 -82.03 -12.33 11.67
N VAL A 216 -81.41 -13.51 11.63
CA VAL A 216 -80.01 -13.73 12.02
C VAL A 216 -79.35 -14.64 10.99
N ASP A 217 -78.13 -14.31 10.58
CA ASP A 217 -77.21 -15.16 9.81
C ASP A 217 -75.87 -15.22 10.56
N GLN A 218 -75.71 -16.26 11.37
CA GLN A 218 -74.51 -16.47 12.18
C GLN A 218 -73.24 -16.64 11.34
N LYS A 219 -73.33 -17.25 10.14
CA LYS A 219 -72.14 -17.50 9.31
C LYS A 219 -71.59 -16.22 8.70
N LYS A 220 -72.46 -15.23 8.47
CA LYS A 220 -72.09 -13.93 7.92
C LYS A 220 -72.05 -12.83 8.96
N SER A 221 -72.30 -13.16 10.24
CA SER A 221 -72.47 -12.22 11.34
C SER A 221 -73.42 -11.07 11.01
N LYS A 222 -74.52 -11.39 10.32
CA LYS A 222 -75.52 -10.43 9.87
C LYS A 222 -76.84 -10.60 10.62
N TYR A 223 -77.55 -9.49 10.84
CA TYR A 223 -78.85 -9.48 11.49
C TYR A 223 -79.79 -8.44 10.88
N THR A 224 -81.09 -8.68 11.05
CA THR A 224 -82.13 -7.68 10.81
C THR A 224 -82.91 -7.51 12.10
N MET A 225 -83.04 -6.27 12.55
CA MET A 225 -83.83 -5.90 13.72
C MET A 225 -84.77 -4.76 13.42
N THR A 226 -85.84 -4.64 14.20
CA THR A 226 -86.75 -3.50 14.17
C THR A 226 -86.69 -2.78 15.50
N VAL A 227 -86.50 -1.46 15.45
CA VAL A 227 -86.48 -0.59 16.62
C VAL A 227 -87.79 0.20 16.65
N PHE A 228 -88.49 0.18 17.77
CA PHE A 228 -89.73 0.90 18.00
C PHE A 228 -89.48 2.07 18.96
N VAL A 229 -89.71 3.29 18.48
CA VAL A 229 -89.51 4.54 19.23
C VAL A 229 -90.50 5.60 18.79
N ASP A 230 -91.09 6.36 19.72
CA ASP A 230 -92.01 7.48 19.46
C ASP A 230 -93.02 7.19 18.34
N ASP A 231 -93.76 6.08 18.46
CA ASP A 231 -94.75 5.60 17.50
C ASP A 231 -94.22 5.24 16.10
N ARG A 232 -92.90 5.10 15.95
CA ARG A 232 -92.24 4.71 14.70
C ARG A 232 -91.59 3.34 14.84
N ALA A 233 -91.73 2.52 13.80
CA ALA A 233 -90.97 1.30 13.61
C ALA A 233 -89.88 1.53 12.57
N ILE A 234 -88.62 1.37 12.96
CA ILE A 234 -87.45 1.54 12.11
C ILE A 234 -86.81 0.17 11.90
N GLU A 235 -86.95 -0.38 10.68
CA GLU A 235 -86.27 -1.61 10.32
C GLU A 235 -84.80 -1.34 9.96
N LYS A 236 -83.89 -2.11 10.55
CA LYS A 236 -82.46 -2.12 10.28
C LYS A 236 -82.09 -3.46 9.66
N LYS A 237 -82.15 -3.51 8.33
CA LYS A 237 -81.93 -4.71 7.51
C LYS A 237 -80.47 -4.98 7.22
N ASP A 238 -80.10 -6.26 7.29
CA ASP A 238 -78.81 -6.82 6.84
C ASP A 238 -77.58 -6.13 7.44
N ARG A 239 -77.62 -5.83 8.75
CA ARG A 239 -76.53 -5.16 9.47
C ARG A 239 -75.50 -6.15 9.94
N THR A 240 -74.23 -5.76 9.89
CA THR A 240 -73.09 -6.55 10.35
C THR A 240 -72.85 -6.33 11.85
N SER A 241 -72.38 -7.37 12.56
CA SER A 241 -71.85 -7.22 13.93
C SER A 241 -70.65 -6.26 13.96
N GLY A 242 -70.48 -5.56 15.08
CA GLY A 242 -69.38 -4.63 15.32
C GLY A 242 -69.60 -3.23 14.72
N GLU A 243 -70.62 -3.04 13.90
CA GLU A 243 -70.95 -1.75 13.30
C GLU A 243 -72.00 -0.98 14.13
N PRO A 244 -71.80 0.31 14.40
CA PRO A 244 -72.80 1.15 15.06
C PRO A 244 -73.96 1.49 14.13
N VAL A 245 -75.17 1.12 14.55
CA VAL A 245 -76.42 1.39 13.85
C VAL A 245 -77.10 2.61 14.47
N GLN A 246 -77.00 3.74 13.77
CA GLN A 246 -77.56 5.01 14.24
C GLN A 246 -79.04 5.19 13.86
N PHE A 247 -79.82 5.77 14.78
CA PHE A 247 -81.17 6.25 14.51
C PHE A 247 -81.50 7.47 15.39
N TYR A 248 -82.46 8.27 14.92
CA TYR A 248 -82.88 9.50 15.58
C TYR A 248 -84.27 9.35 16.19
N VAL A 249 -84.44 9.96 17.36
CA VAL A 249 -85.64 9.96 18.19
C VAL A 249 -86.16 11.40 18.27
N LYS A 250 -87.48 11.62 18.17
CA LYS A 250 -88.03 12.99 18.15
C LYS A 250 -88.10 13.50 19.59
N GLY A 251 -87.44 14.62 19.88
CA GLY A 251 -87.53 15.28 21.20
C GLY A 251 -86.33 15.08 22.13
N SER A 252 -85.32 14.28 21.76
CA SER A 252 -84.03 14.33 22.44
C SER A 252 -83.36 15.68 22.16
N SER A 253 -83.16 16.48 23.20
CA SER A 253 -82.89 17.93 23.12
C SER A 253 -81.51 18.31 22.58
N ARG A 254 -80.74 17.35 22.07
CA ARG A 254 -79.48 17.56 21.33
C ARG A 254 -79.46 16.59 20.16
N MET A 255 -78.98 17.04 19.00
CA MET A 255 -78.92 16.34 17.71
C MET A 255 -78.05 15.06 17.70
N ALA A 256 -77.84 14.39 18.84
CA ALA A 256 -77.02 13.19 18.95
C ALA A 256 -77.87 11.93 18.66
N PRO A 257 -77.44 11.05 17.74
CA PRO A 257 -78.16 9.83 17.42
C PRO A 257 -78.05 8.80 18.56
N TYR A 258 -79.10 7.98 18.67
CA TYR A 258 -79.05 6.73 19.42
C TYR A 258 -78.25 5.73 18.58
N GLU A 259 -77.41 4.93 19.23
CA GLU A 259 -76.51 3.98 18.60
C GLU A 259 -76.76 2.58 19.16
N ILE A 260 -76.95 1.61 18.28
CA ILE A 260 -76.99 0.19 18.64
C ILE A 260 -75.73 -0.46 18.11
N VAL A 261 -75.00 -1.17 18.96
CA VAL A 261 -73.86 -2.00 18.54
C VAL A 261 -74.13 -3.44 18.98
N VAL A 262 -73.98 -4.37 18.05
CA VAL A 262 -74.11 -5.81 18.30
C VAL A 262 -72.73 -6.44 18.21
N PHE A 263 -72.28 -7.09 19.27
CA PHE A 263 -70.96 -7.71 19.33
C PHE A 263 -70.97 -9.15 18.86
N ASP A 264 -72.01 -9.88 19.26
CA ASP A 264 -72.11 -11.31 19.07
C ASP A 264 -73.45 -11.67 18.44
N VAL A 265 -73.36 -12.53 17.43
CA VAL A 265 -74.48 -13.00 16.62
C VAL A 265 -74.55 -14.51 16.76
N GLY A 266 -75.43 -14.96 17.65
CA GLY A 266 -75.69 -16.38 17.89
C GLY A 266 -76.62 -16.99 16.85
N ARG A 267 -77.05 -18.24 17.10
CA ARG A 267 -77.94 -18.96 16.17
C ARG A 267 -79.32 -18.31 16.02
N ASN A 268 -79.91 -17.89 17.13
CA ASN A 268 -81.24 -17.27 17.20
C ASN A 268 -81.25 -16.03 18.09
N GLN A 269 -80.09 -15.49 18.44
CA GLN A 269 -79.98 -14.38 19.37
C GLN A 269 -78.87 -13.43 18.96
N ILE A 270 -78.93 -12.19 19.45
CA ILE A 270 -77.84 -11.22 19.35
C ILE A 270 -77.57 -10.61 20.72
N ASN A 271 -76.30 -10.33 21.00
CA ASN A 271 -75.86 -9.61 22.20
C ASN A 271 -75.25 -8.27 21.78
N GLY A 272 -75.60 -7.21 22.50
CA GLY A 272 -75.14 -5.87 22.18
C GLY A 272 -75.53 -4.86 23.22
N TYR A 273 -75.39 -3.58 22.87
CA TYR A 273 -75.85 -2.48 23.69
C TYR A 273 -76.50 -1.38 22.87
N LEU A 274 -77.35 -0.62 23.55
CA LEU A 274 -77.89 0.64 23.10
C LEU A 274 -77.18 1.77 23.84
N ALA A 275 -76.51 2.64 23.10
CA ALA A 275 -75.97 3.90 23.60
C ALA A 275 -76.97 5.02 23.31
N THR A 276 -77.37 5.71 24.37
CA THR A 276 -78.27 6.86 24.29
C THR A 276 -77.51 8.12 24.76
N PRO A 277 -77.81 9.30 24.18
CA PRO A 277 -77.25 10.54 24.67
C PRO A 277 -77.53 10.70 26.17
N LYS A 278 -76.54 11.17 26.93
CA LYS A 278 -76.77 11.53 28.32
C LYS A 278 -77.44 12.89 28.35
N ASP A 279 -78.67 12.94 28.89
CA ASP A 279 -79.30 14.22 29.17
C ASP A 279 -78.41 14.99 30.15
N GLY A 280 -78.02 16.21 29.77
CA GLY A 280 -77.25 17.10 30.62
C GLY A 280 -78.09 17.68 31.75
N SER A 281 -78.85 16.87 32.48
CA SER A 281 -79.55 17.30 33.67
C SER A 281 -79.42 16.26 34.79
N ALA A 282 -78.35 16.41 35.53
CA ALA A 282 -78.43 16.34 36.98
C ALA A 282 -77.91 17.68 37.52
N ALA A 283 -78.63 18.77 37.23
CA ALA A 283 -78.63 19.87 38.19
C ALA A 283 -79.30 19.30 39.45
N ALA A 284 -78.51 19.12 40.50
CA ALA A 284 -79.02 18.77 41.82
C ALA A 284 -80.20 19.68 42.17
N PRO A 285 -81.26 19.18 42.84
CA PRO A 285 -82.31 20.05 43.33
C PRO A 285 -81.65 21.10 44.21
N ALA A 286 -81.78 22.37 43.82
CA ALA A 286 -81.30 23.50 44.60
C ALA A 286 -81.92 23.37 45.99
N ALA A 287 -81.08 23.12 46.99
CA ALA A 287 -81.47 23.16 48.38
C ALA A 287 -82.12 24.53 48.64
N ALA A 288 -83.37 24.50 49.10
CA ALA A 288 -84.07 25.68 49.56
C ALA A 288 -83.22 26.40 50.60
N ALA A 289 -82.82 27.64 50.30
CA ALA A 289 -82.19 28.51 51.26
C ALA A 289 -83.17 28.74 52.44
N PRO A 290 -82.75 28.62 53.71
CA PRO A 290 -83.59 28.95 54.83
C PRO A 290 -83.81 30.48 54.86
N ALA A 291 -85.08 30.87 54.93
CA ALA A 291 -85.51 32.26 55.07
C ALA A 291 -84.95 32.87 56.35
N ALA A 292 -84.34 34.06 56.24
CA ALA A 292 -83.96 34.88 57.38
C ALA A 292 -85.22 35.43 58.09
N PRO A 293 -85.23 35.51 59.44
CA PRO A 293 -86.39 35.99 60.18
C PRO A 293 -86.50 37.53 60.09
N PRO A 294 -87.72 38.09 60.17
CA PRO A 294 -87.94 39.53 60.08
C PRO A 294 -87.49 40.24 61.37
N ALA A 295 -86.72 41.32 61.21
CA ALA A 295 -86.47 42.28 62.26
C ALA A 295 -87.79 43.00 62.62
N LYS A 296 -88.14 42.98 63.91
CA LYS A 296 -89.25 43.75 64.47
C LYS A 296 -88.82 45.20 64.76
N PRO A 297 -89.78 46.15 64.77
CA PRO A 297 -89.54 47.59 64.82
C PRO A 297 -88.96 48.08 66.14
#